data_AF-A0A2E0KJP8-F1
#
_entry.id   AF-A0A2E0KJP8-F1
#
_cell.length_a   1.000
_cell.length_b   1.000
_cell.length_c   1.000
_cell.angle_alpha   90.00
_cell.angle_beta   90.00
_cell.angle_gamma   90.00
#
_symmetry.space_group_name_H-M   'P 1'
#
loop_
_entity.id
_entity.type
_entity.pdbx_description
1 polymer ?
#
loop_
_entity_poly.entity_id
_entity_poly.type
_entity_poly.pdbx_seq_one_letter_code
_entity_poly.pdbx_strand_id
1 'polypeptide(L)'
;MLTPKIDASDLDNARAIIDTLRTRINDDEISFEAAAYQFSNEKETRLNGGALINPATGDKRFELTKMDPLLYNQVRELKDNEISSPFLEEDRSGLKKYKILKVTNRYDEHKANYSRDYTKIKDLALKEKQVSRIKEWMDEKIESTYININTDYKNCNFKNKWIEK
;
A
#
# COMPACT_ATOMS: atom_id res chain seq x y z
N MET A 1 11.22 -19.75 16.45
CA MET A 1 10.64 -18.83 17.46
C MET A 1 9.29 -19.42 17.83
N LEU A 2 9.01 -19.64 19.13
CA LEU A 2 7.73 -20.20 19.58
C LEU A 2 6.68 -19.11 19.54
N THR A 3 5.66 -19.32 18.74
CA THR A 3 4.53 -18.41 18.61
C THR A 3 3.45 -18.90 19.58
N PRO A 4 3.01 -18.05 20.53
CA PRO A 4 2.04 -18.49 21.54
C PRO A 4 0.75 -18.95 20.83
N LYS A 5 0.30 -20.17 21.15
CA LYS A 5 -1.00 -20.65 20.68
C LYS A 5 -2.08 -19.83 21.38
N ILE A 6 -2.88 -19.12 20.59
CA ILE A 6 -4.06 -18.42 21.07
C ILE A 6 -5.17 -19.46 21.24
N ASP A 7 -5.81 -19.49 22.41
CA ASP A 7 -6.94 -20.37 22.67
C ASP A 7 -8.14 -19.95 21.81
N ALA A 8 -8.94 -20.91 21.35
CA ALA A 8 -10.09 -20.64 20.50
C ALA A 8 -11.11 -19.71 21.19
N SER A 9 -11.28 -19.86 22.52
CA SER A 9 -12.13 -19.00 23.33
C SER A 9 -11.70 -17.53 23.31
N ASP A 10 -10.39 -17.26 23.26
CA ASP A 10 -9.88 -15.89 23.23
C ASP A 10 -10.15 -15.24 21.86
N LEU A 11 -10.07 -16.02 20.78
CA LEU A 11 -10.46 -15.55 19.46
C LEU A 11 -11.95 -15.26 19.37
N ASP A 12 -12.80 -16.10 19.95
CA ASP A 12 -14.25 -15.88 19.97
C ASP A 12 -14.62 -14.64 20.81
N ASN A 13 -13.97 -14.44 21.95
CA ASN A 13 -14.13 -13.24 22.76
C ASN A 13 -13.68 -11.98 22.01
N ALA A 14 -12.51 -12.03 21.35
CA ALA A 14 -12.01 -10.90 20.56
C ALA A 14 -12.97 -10.56 19.40
N ARG A 15 -13.56 -11.58 18.77
CA ARG A 15 -14.59 -11.40 17.75
C ARG A 15 -15.84 -10.70 18.30
N ALA A 16 -16.36 -11.16 19.44
CA ALA A 16 -17.54 -10.56 20.06
C ALA A 16 -17.30 -9.08 20.46
N ILE A 17 -16.10 -8.77 20.95
CA ILE A 17 -15.72 -7.39 21.30
C ILE A 17 -15.71 -6.51 20.04
N ILE A 18 -15.05 -6.94 18.97
CA ILE A 18 -14.94 -6.11 17.76
C ILE A 18 -16.28 -5.99 17.02
N ASP A 19 -17.12 -7.02 17.04
CA ASP A 19 -18.49 -6.96 16.52
C ASP A 19 -19.31 -5.91 17.29
N THR A 20 -19.21 -5.90 18.62
CA THR A 20 -19.87 -4.91 19.48
C THR A 20 -19.36 -3.50 19.19
N LEU A 21 -18.03 -3.32 19.08
CA LEU A 21 -17.43 -2.02 18.75
C LEU A 21 -17.92 -1.52 17.39
N ARG A 22 -18.00 -2.39 16.37
CA ARG A 22 -18.52 -2.02 15.06
C ARG A 22 -19.95 -1.50 15.14
N THR A 23 -20.83 -2.19 15.88
CA THR A 23 -22.22 -1.75 16.08
C THR A 23 -22.27 -0.38 16.75
N ARG A 24 -21.53 -0.19 17.84
CA ARG A 24 -21.48 1.10 18.56
C ARG A 24 -20.93 2.24 17.71
N ILE A 25 -20.00 1.97 16.80
CA ILE A 25 -19.50 2.99 15.86
C ILE A 25 -20.55 3.31 14.80
N ASN A 26 -21.27 2.31 14.27
CA ASN A 26 -22.33 2.52 13.29
C ASN A 26 -23.56 3.24 13.89
N ASP A 27 -23.81 3.05 15.19
CA ASP A 27 -24.89 3.70 15.94
C ASP A 27 -24.47 5.09 16.47
N ASP A 28 -23.29 5.59 16.05
CA ASP A 28 -22.70 6.87 16.46
C ASP A 28 -22.48 7.04 17.99
N GLU A 29 -22.48 5.96 18.76
CA GLU A 29 -22.20 6.00 20.21
C GLU A 29 -20.74 6.36 20.53
N ILE A 30 -19.83 5.97 19.64
CA ILE A 30 -18.40 6.23 19.74
C ILE A 30 -17.80 6.46 18.35
N SER A 31 -16.95 7.47 18.21
CA SER A 31 -16.27 7.69 16.92
C SER A 31 -15.24 6.59 16.65
N PHE A 32 -14.94 6.37 15.37
CA PHE A 32 -13.94 5.38 14.96
C PHE A 32 -12.57 5.70 15.58
N GLU A 33 -12.21 6.99 15.65
CA GLU A 33 -10.95 7.46 16.22
C GLU A 33 -10.88 7.20 17.73
N ALA A 34 -11.98 7.43 18.45
CA ALA A 34 -12.06 7.15 19.89
C ALA A 34 -12.03 5.64 20.16
N ALA A 35 -12.71 4.84 19.33
CA ALA A 35 -12.64 3.38 19.41
C ALA A 35 -11.22 2.87 19.16
N ALA A 36 -10.53 3.41 18.15
CA ALA A 36 -9.13 3.10 17.88
C ALA A 36 -8.22 3.48 19.06
N TYR A 37 -8.40 4.66 19.65
CA TYR A 37 -7.60 5.11 20.78
C TYR A 37 -7.77 4.22 22.02
N GLN A 38 -9.00 3.86 22.36
CA GLN A 38 -9.34 3.15 23.60
C GLN A 38 -9.18 1.64 23.50
N PHE A 39 -9.50 1.04 22.35
CA PHE A 39 -9.63 -0.42 22.22
C PHE A 39 -8.63 -1.05 21.25
N SER A 40 -7.95 -0.29 20.38
CA SER A 40 -6.99 -0.88 19.45
C SER A 40 -5.73 -1.35 20.17
N ASN A 41 -5.34 -2.60 19.91
CA ASN A 41 -4.04 -3.13 20.32
C ASN A 41 -2.91 -2.77 19.34
N GLU A 42 -3.23 -2.13 18.21
CA GLU A 42 -2.25 -1.75 17.19
C GLU A 42 -1.52 -0.45 17.59
N LYS A 43 -0.27 -0.59 18.05
CA LYS A 43 0.51 0.53 18.60
C LYS A 43 0.73 1.64 17.59
N GLU A 44 0.97 1.26 16.33
CA GLU A 44 1.34 2.18 15.25
C GLU A 44 0.20 3.13 14.86
N THR A 45 -1.05 2.68 14.99
CA THR A 45 -2.21 3.43 14.46
C THR A 45 -3.16 3.93 15.55
N ARG A 46 -3.19 3.31 16.73
CA ARG A 46 -4.04 3.68 17.87
C ARG A 46 -4.01 5.16 18.21
N LEU A 47 -2.82 5.74 18.32
CA LEU A 47 -2.65 7.16 18.72
C LEU A 47 -2.97 8.14 17.58
N ASN A 48 -3.15 7.64 16.36
CA ASN A 48 -3.49 8.41 15.17
C ASN A 48 -4.94 8.10 14.71
N GLY A 49 -5.81 7.70 15.64
CA GLY A 49 -7.22 7.41 15.36
C GLY A 49 -7.44 6.22 14.41
N GLY A 50 -6.48 5.30 14.31
CA GLY A 50 -6.53 4.16 13.39
C GLY A 50 -6.13 4.50 11.94
N ALA A 51 -5.65 5.72 11.67
CA ALA A 51 -5.26 6.12 10.32
C ALA A 51 -4.03 5.37 9.82
N LEU A 52 -4.17 4.73 8.66
CA LEU A 52 -3.09 4.06 7.96
C LEU A 52 -2.26 5.06 7.15
N ILE A 53 -0.95 4.87 7.16
CA ILE A 53 0.00 5.63 6.35
C ILE A 53 0.59 4.69 5.31
N ASN A 54 0.58 5.12 4.06
CA ASN A 54 1.19 4.40 2.96
C ASN A 54 2.71 4.40 3.14
N PRO A 55 3.36 3.25 3.36
CA PRO A 55 4.79 3.20 3.62
C PRO A 55 5.64 3.62 2.41
N ALA A 56 5.07 3.58 1.19
CA ALA A 56 5.79 3.95 -0.02
C ALA A 56 5.77 5.47 -0.30
N THR A 57 4.72 6.19 0.13
CA THR A 57 4.57 7.62 -0.17
C THR A 57 4.51 8.52 1.07
N GLY A 58 4.23 7.96 2.25
CA GLY A 58 3.97 8.71 3.47
C GLY A 58 2.56 9.33 3.54
N ASP A 59 1.74 9.15 2.50
CA ASP A 59 0.37 9.70 2.48
C ASP A 59 -0.63 8.80 3.21
N LYS A 60 -1.77 9.39 3.60
CA LYS A 60 -2.93 8.62 4.10
C LYS A 60 -3.78 7.99 2.99
N ARG A 61 -3.40 8.20 1.72
CA ARG A 61 -4.11 7.71 0.55
C ARG A 61 -3.43 6.48 -0.02
N PHE A 62 -4.25 5.50 -0.37
CA PHE A 62 -3.81 4.24 -0.96
C PHE A 62 -4.42 4.11 -2.36
N GLU A 63 -3.58 3.73 -3.33
CA GLU A 63 -4.07 3.36 -4.66
C GLU A 63 -4.59 1.92 -4.61
N LEU A 64 -5.85 1.70 -4.99
CA LEU A 64 -6.48 0.37 -4.95
C LEU A 64 -5.66 -0.70 -5.69
N THR A 65 -5.02 -0.33 -6.81
CA THR A 65 -4.19 -1.22 -7.63
C THR A 65 -2.86 -1.61 -6.99
N LYS A 66 -2.44 -0.93 -5.93
CA LYS A 66 -1.20 -1.19 -5.19
C LYS A 66 -1.44 -1.63 -3.75
N MET A 67 -2.70 -1.86 -3.37
CA MET A 67 -3.03 -2.41 -2.06
C MET A 67 -2.72 -3.90 -1.98
N ASP A 68 -2.47 -4.37 -0.76
CA ASP A 68 -2.43 -5.79 -0.46
C ASP A 68 -3.79 -6.44 -0.83
N PRO A 69 -3.81 -7.62 -1.48
CA PRO A 69 -5.05 -8.27 -1.92
C PRO A 69 -6.04 -8.56 -0.78
N LEU A 70 -5.56 -8.92 0.43
CA LEU A 70 -6.42 -9.18 1.57
C LEU A 70 -7.12 -7.89 1.98
N LEU A 71 -6.35 -6.80 2.10
CA LEU A 71 -6.87 -5.48 2.44
C LEU A 71 -7.86 -4.98 1.39
N TYR A 72 -7.50 -5.10 0.11
CA TYR A 72 -8.34 -4.70 -1.04
C TYR A 72 -9.72 -5.38 -0.99
N ASN A 73 -9.76 -6.68 -0.74
CA ASN A 73 -11.03 -7.42 -0.69
C ASN A 73 -11.96 -6.95 0.45
N GLN A 74 -11.40 -6.44 1.55
CA GLN A 74 -12.22 -5.93 2.66
C GLN A 74 -12.79 -4.53 2.39
N VAL A 75 -12.16 -3.73 1.53
CA VAL A 75 -12.54 -2.33 1.31
C VAL A 75 -13.12 -2.04 -0.07
N ARG A 76 -13.00 -2.96 -1.04
CA ARG A 76 -13.43 -2.74 -2.43
C ARG A 76 -14.89 -2.34 -2.55
N GLU A 77 -15.77 -2.97 -1.80
CA GLU A 77 -17.23 -2.73 -1.83
C GLU A 77 -17.69 -1.63 -0.87
N LEU A 78 -16.79 -1.12 -0.01
CA LEU A 78 -17.13 -0.08 0.96
C LEU A 78 -17.18 1.30 0.31
N LYS A 79 -18.21 2.06 0.69
CA LYS A 79 -18.38 3.48 0.35
C LYS A 79 -17.74 4.38 1.40
N ASP A 80 -17.81 5.69 1.15
CA ASP A 80 -17.36 6.70 2.08
C ASP A 80 -18.04 6.53 3.45
N ASN A 81 -17.21 6.55 4.49
CA ASN A 81 -17.55 6.35 5.89
C ASN A 81 -18.09 4.96 6.27
N GLU A 82 -18.13 4.00 5.36
CA GLU A 82 -18.54 2.64 5.68
C GLU A 82 -17.43 1.83 6.37
N ILE A 83 -17.85 0.87 7.21
CA ILE A 83 -16.98 0.02 8.00
C ILE A 83 -17.13 -1.45 7.57
N SER A 84 -16.00 -2.10 7.31
CA SER A 84 -15.92 -3.52 6.97
C SER A 84 -16.56 -4.40 8.05
N SER A 85 -16.97 -5.60 7.67
CA SER A 85 -17.18 -6.65 8.65
C SER A 85 -15.87 -6.99 9.36
N PRO A 86 -15.89 -7.49 10.60
CA PRO A 86 -14.69 -7.98 11.24
C PRO A 86 -14.10 -9.16 10.49
N PHE A 87 -12.80 -9.10 10.24
CA PHE A 87 -12.06 -10.17 9.58
C PHE A 87 -10.82 -10.54 10.39
N LEU A 88 -10.41 -11.80 10.25
CA LEU A 88 -9.22 -12.33 10.88
C LEU A 88 -8.01 -12.03 9.99
N GLU A 89 -6.96 -11.46 10.59
CA GLU A 89 -5.64 -11.33 9.98
C GLU A 89 -4.64 -12.17 10.78
N GLU A 90 -3.79 -12.90 10.08
CA GLU A 90 -2.67 -13.61 10.66
C GLU A 90 -1.37 -12.92 10.23
N ASP A 91 -0.56 -12.49 11.19
CA ASP A 91 0.73 -11.87 10.88
C ASP A 91 1.80 -12.93 10.54
N ARG A 92 2.99 -12.47 10.15
CA ARG A 92 4.11 -13.38 9.81
C ARG A 92 4.60 -14.22 11.00
N SER A 93 4.26 -13.82 12.23
CA SER A 93 4.52 -14.57 13.44
C SER A 93 3.40 -15.56 13.78
N GLY A 94 2.37 -15.71 12.93
CA GLY A 94 1.23 -16.58 13.21
C GLY A 94 0.30 -16.04 14.31
N LEU A 95 0.50 -14.79 14.75
CA LEU A 95 -0.41 -14.14 15.68
C LEU A 95 -1.68 -13.77 14.91
N LYS A 96 -2.81 -14.24 15.41
CA LYS A 96 -4.13 -13.98 14.86
C LYS A 96 -4.76 -12.79 15.55
N LYS A 97 -5.30 -11.84 14.78
CA LYS A 97 -6.01 -10.66 15.30
C LYS A 97 -7.23 -10.37 14.45
N TYR A 98 -8.29 -9.87 15.10
CA TYR A 98 -9.45 -9.35 14.39
C TYR A 98 -9.28 -7.86 14.08
N LYS A 99 -9.78 -7.43 12.92
CA LYS A 99 -9.75 -6.04 12.46
C LYS A 99 -11.07 -5.63 11.83
N ILE A 100 -11.33 -4.32 11.91
CA ILE A 100 -12.31 -3.60 11.11
C ILE A 100 -11.62 -2.44 10.41
N LEU A 101 -12.10 -2.06 9.24
CA LEU A 101 -11.55 -0.98 8.44
C LEU A 101 -12.66 0.00 8.11
N LYS A 102 -12.36 1.29 8.19
CA LYS A 102 -13.25 2.37 7.75
C LYS A 102 -12.64 3.04 6.51
N VAL A 103 -13.44 3.20 5.45
CA VAL A 103 -13.06 4.04 4.31
C VAL A 103 -13.44 5.47 4.63
N THR A 104 -12.47 6.36 4.80
CA THR A 104 -12.76 7.78 5.06
C THR A 104 -13.21 8.49 3.80
N ASN A 105 -12.43 8.36 2.73
CA ASN A 105 -12.69 8.95 1.43
C ASN A 105 -12.32 7.97 0.31
N ARG A 106 -13.23 7.79 -0.65
CA ARG A 106 -13.03 7.04 -1.88
C ARG A 106 -12.98 8.01 -3.05
N TYR A 107 -12.01 7.76 -3.93
CA TYR A 107 -11.86 8.48 -5.18
C TYR A 107 -11.95 7.46 -6.30
N ASP A 108 -13.07 7.47 -7.01
CA ASP A 108 -13.28 6.53 -8.10
C ASP A 108 -12.37 6.84 -9.29
N GLU A 109 -12.24 5.83 -10.14
CA GLU A 109 -11.53 5.96 -11.41
C GLU A 109 -12.18 7.05 -12.26
N HIS A 110 -11.32 7.87 -12.86
CA HIS A 110 -11.75 8.92 -13.77
C HIS A 110 -10.68 9.12 -14.83
N LYS A 111 -11.09 9.70 -15.95
CA LYS A 111 -10.13 10.15 -16.96
C LYS A 111 -9.27 11.24 -16.34
N ALA A 112 -7.95 11.08 -16.46
CA ALA A 112 -6.99 12.04 -15.91
C ALA A 112 -7.33 13.45 -16.36
N ASN A 113 -7.41 14.37 -15.41
CA ASN A 113 -7.75 15.77 -15.63
C ASN A 113 -6.61 16.65 -15.11
N TYR A 114 -6.04 17.49 -15.98
CA TYR A 114 -4.92 18.35 -15.61
C TYR A 114 -5.18 19.22 -14.37
N SER A 115 -6.40 19.73 -14.19
CA SER A 115 -6.73 20.59 -13.04
C SER A 115 -6.79 19.83 -11.71
N ARG A 116 -7.17 18.55 -11.72
CA ARG A 116 -7.30 17.72 -10.51
C ARG A 116 -6.06 16.88 -10.23
N ASP A 117 -5.40 16.41 -11.28
CA ASP A 117 -4.31 15.42 -11.23
C ASP A 117 -2.95 16.01 -11.58
N TYR A 118 -2.81 17.34 -11.57
CA TYR A 118 -1.59 18.04 -11.97
C TYR A 118 -0.33 17.43 -11.36
N THR A 119 -0.32 17.17 -10.04
CA THR A 119 0.84 16.60 -9.34
C THR A 119 1.22 15.25 -9.92
N LYS A 120 0.25 14.35 -10.12
CA LYS A 120 0.50 13.00 -10.64
C LYS A 120 0.98 13.04 -12.09
N ILE A 121 0.37 13.89 -12.93
CA ILE A 121 0.79 14.07 -14.33
C ILE A 121 2.20 14.66 -14.40
N LYS A 122 2.50 15.67 -13.59
CA LYS A 122 3.82 16.30 -13.49
C LYS A 122 4.87 15.27 -13.09
N ASP A 123 4.60 14.43 -12.10
CA ASP A 123 5.55 13.43 -11.62
C ASP A 123 5.80 12.32 -12.65
N LEU A 124 4.76 11.91 -13.39
CA LEU A 124 4.89 10.98 -14.51
C LEU A 124 5.74 11.57 -15.65
N ALA A 125 5.46 12.81 -16.04
CA ALA A 125 6.22 13.50 -17.08
C ALA A 125 7.67 13.76 -16.66
N LEU A 126 7.91 14.10 -15.38
CA LEU A 126 9.26 14.25 -14.85
C LEU A 126 10.03 12.92 -14.92
N LYS A 127 9.39 11.82 -14.52
CA LYS A 127 9.99 10.48 -14.59
C LYS A 127 10.34 10.09 -16.02
N GLU A 128 9.46 10.37 -16.98
CA GLU A 128 9.73 10.15 -18.40
C GLU A 128 10.94 10.95 -18.90
N LYS A 129 11.03 12.23 -18.53
CA LYS A 129 12.19 13.08 -18.86
C LYS A 129 13.49 12.58 -18.21
N GLN A 130 13.43 12.15 -16.96
CA GLN A 130 14.59 11.57 -16.28
C GLN A 130 15.07 10.30 -16.97
N VAL A 131 14.16 9.39 -17.32
CA VAL A 131 14.51 8.17 -18.06
C VAL A 131 15.13 8.51 -19.42
N SER A 132 14.57 9.50 -20.13
CA SER A 132 15.10 9.96 -21.41
C SER A 132 16.51 10.54 -21.26
N ARG A 133 16.72 11.42 -20.28
CA ARG A 133 18.05 12.02 -20.04
C ARG A 133 19.08 10.99 -19.59
N ILE A 134 18.70 10.02 -18.76
CA ILE A 134 19.58 8.90 -18.37
C ILE A 134 19.98 8.10 -19.61
N LYS A 135 19.05 7.83 -20.52
CA LYS A 135 19.34 7.10 -21.76
C LYS A 135 20.33 7.86 -22.63
N GLU A 136 20.10 9.15 -22.89
CA GLU A 136 21.02 10.00 -23.64
C GLU A 136 22.41 10.04 -23.00
N TRP A 137 22.46 10.24 -21.68
CA TRP A 137 23.72 10.24 -20.94
C TRP A 137 24.44 8.89 -21.02
N MET A 138 23.71 7.78 -20.98
CA MET A 138 24.30 6.45 -21.17
C MET A 138 24.87 6.29 -22.58
N ASP A 139 24.15 6.72 -23.62
CA ASP A 139 24.63 6.65 -25.00
C ASP A 139 25.91 7.49 -25.18
N GLU A 140 25.94 8.73 -24.67
CA GLU A 140 27.14 9.60 -24.64
C GLU A 140 28.33 8.94 -23.90
N LYS A 141 28.05 8.27 -22.78
CA LYS A 141 29.09 7.61 -21.97
C LYS A 141 29.62 6.34 -22.60
N ILE A 142 28.78 5.58 -23.29
CA ILE A 142 29.20 4.40 -24.04
C ILE A 142 30.17 4.79 -25.15
N GLU A 143 29.89 5.85 -25.91
CA GLU A 143 30.77 6.32 -26.99
C GLU A 143 32.12 6.85 -26.48
N SER A 144 32.13 7.50 -25.31
CA SER A 144 33.35 8.12 -24.75
C SER A 144 34.19 7.19 -23.86
N THR A 145 33.73 5.96 -23.59
CA THR A 145 34.39 5.03 -22.65
C THR A 145 34.89 3.80 -23.38
N TYR A 146 36.14 3.40 -23.13
CA TYR A 146 36.64 2.12 -23.63
C TYR A 146 35.91 0.96 -22.95
N ILE A 147 35.17 0.17 -23.74
CA ILE A 147 34.41 -0.99 -23.29
C ILE A 147 34.97 -2.24 -23.99
N ASN A 148 35.40 -3.23 -23.20
CA ASN A 148 35.84 -4.53 -23.70
C ASN A 148 34.89 -5.62 -23.21
N ILE A 149 34.28 -6.36 -24.14
CA ILE A 149 33.38 -7.48 -23.84
C ILE A 149 34.08 -8.79 -24.23
N ASN A 150 34.04 -9.77 -23.32
CA ASN A 150 34.56 -11.11 -23.58
C ASN A 150 33.89 -11.70 -24.83
N THR A 151 34.70 -12.34 -25.68
CA THR A 151 34.34 -12.94 -26.97
C THR A 151 33.10 -13.82 -26.90
N ASP A 152 32.91 -14.56 -25.81
CA ASP A 152 31.75 -15.46 -25.62
C ASP A 152 30.40 -14.72 -25.62
N TYR A 153 30.40 -13.42 -25.29
CA TYR A 153 29.20 -12.60 -25.16
C TYR A 153 29.02 -11.59 -26.32
N LYS A 154 29.92 -11.57 -27.31
CA LYS A 154 29.85 -10.62 -28.44
C LYS A 154 28.63 -10.82 -29.34
N ASN A 155 28.05 -12.01 -29.33
CA ASN A 155 26.85 -12.35 -30.13
C ASN A 155 25.53 -12.12 -29.37
N CYS A 156 25.57 -11.65 -28.11
CA CYS A 156 24.36 -11.36 -27.35
C CYS A 156 23.65 -10.12 -27.88
N ASN A 157 22.31 -10.13 -27.86
CA ASN A 157 21.51 -8.98 -28.24
C ASN A 157 21.36 -8.02 -27.03
N PHE A 158 22.13 -6.94 -27.03
CA PHE A 158 22.10 -5.96 -25.97
C PHE A 158 21.09 -4.83 -26.24
N LYS A 159 20.45 -4.35 -25.18
CA LYS A 159 19.53 -3.20 -25.25
C LYS A 159 20.26 -1.88 -25.55
N ASN A 160 21.48 -1.73 -25.04
CA ASN A 160 22.33 -0.57 -25.30
C ASN A 160 23.48 -1.00 -26.24
N LYS A 161 24.07 -0.04 -26.94
CA LYS A 161 25.11 -0.27 -27.95
C LYS A 161 26.49 -0.51 -27.32
N TRP A 162 26.61 -1.53 -26.47
CA TRP A 162 27.89 -1.84 -25.79
C TRP A 162 28.99 -2.37 -26.73
N ILE A 163 28.62 -2.77 -27.95
CA ILE A 163 29.51 -3.29 -28.98
C ILE A 163 29.41 -2.35 -30.18
N GLU A 164 30.53 -1.74 -30.58
CA GLU A 164 30.66 -1.15 -31.92
C GLU A 164 30.73 -2.31 -32.93
N LYS A 165 29.84 -2.30 -33.92
CA LYS A 165 29.88 -3.28 -35.02
C LYS A 165 30.94 -2.92 -36.03
#